data_AF-A0A6I0F5E0-F1
#
_entry.id   AF-A0A6I0F5E0-F1
#
_cell.length_a   1.000
_cell.length_b   1.000
_cell.length_c   1.000
_cell.angle_alpha   90.00
_cell.angle_beta   90.00
_cell.angle_gamma   90.00
#
_symmetry.space_group_name_H-M   'P 1'
#
loop_
_entity.id
_entity.type
_entity.pdbx_description
1 polymer ?
#
loop_
_entity_poly.entity_id
_entity_poly.type
_entity_poly.pdbx_seq_one_letter_code
_entity_poly.pdbx_strand_id
1 'polypeptide(L)'
;MSEFNIGTIVPFGGYDWRILDIQGNAALIITENIIEQQSYTNRSGDVTWADCWLREYLNGEFYNKFTEAEQSRINLVLTKNYDNQWYGSKGGEDTKDYIFLLSIEEVVCKYFGDSSKILENRSAKQKYWFGSKDKNNNKRRATLDGYVWWWWLRSPGRDNKRAAYIHGDGNIGIQGNGTFRYNSKNVLPSSGDNRGGVRPALWLNMEL
;
A
#
# COMPACT_ATOMS: atom_id res chain seq x y z
N MET A 1 18.31 -23.23 8.32
CA MET A 1 17.87 -21.87 7.92
C MET A 1 16.67 -22.07 7.03
N SER A 2 15.48 -21.59 7.40
CA SER A 2 14.32 -21.60 6.51
C SER A 2 14.71 -20.82 5.25
N GLU A 3 14.57 -21.41 4.07
CA GLU A 3 14.78 -20.69 2.82
C GLU A 3 13.74 -19.55 2.74
N PHE A 4 14.22 -18.31 2.79
CA PHE A 4 13.41 -17.15 2.52
C PHE A 4 13.09 -17.14 1.03
N ASN A 5 11.84 -17.45 0.70
CA ASN A 5 11.34 -17.50 -0.67
C ASN A 5 10.25 -16.43 -0.84
N ILE A 6 10.08 -15.93 -2.07
CA ILE A 6 8.96 -15.04 -2.41
C ILE A 6 7.65 -15.74 -2.03
N GLY A 7 6.80 -15.02 -1.29
CA GLY A 7 5.53 -15.53 -0.79
C GLY A 7 5.58 -16.17 0.59
N THR A 8 6.77 -16.45 1.15
CA THR A 8 6.90 -16.93 2.54
C THR A 8 6.41 -15.89 3.53
N ILE A 9 5.79 -16.34 4.62
CA ILE A 9 5.39 -15.51 5.76
C ILE A 9 6.51 -15.52 6.80
N VAL A 10 6.91 -14.33 7.25
CA VAL A 10 7.95 -14.10 8.25
C VAL A 10 7.41 -13.24 9.40
N PRO A 11 7.50 -13.70 10.66
CA PRO A 11 7.12 -12.90 11.81
C PRO A 11 8.20 -11.86 12.13
N PHE A 12 7.79 -10.60 12.32
CA PHE A 12 8.69 -9.50 12.65
C PHE A 12 7.91 -8.34 13.30
N GLY A 13 8.42 -7.75 14.40
CA GLY A 13 7.77 -6.60 15.05
C GLY A 13 6.35 -6.87 15.56
N GLY A 14 6.03 -8.12 15.90
CA GLY A 14 4.69 -8.52 16.32
C GLY A 14 3.66 -8.69 15.20
N TYR A 15 4.10 -8.67 13.93
CA TYR A 15 3.22 -8.89 12.77
C TYR A 15 3.73 -10.03 11.89
N ASP A 16 2.82 -10.62 11.12
CA ASP A 16 3.13 -11.55 10.04
C ASP A 16 3.29 -10.79 8.72
N TRP A 17 4.44 -10.97 8.06
CA TRP A 17 4.76 -10.30 6.81
C TRP A 17 5.01 -11.28 5.68
N ARG A 18 4.51 -10.98 4.50
CA ARG A 18 4.77 -11.73 3.28
C ARG A 18 5.95 -11.15 2.52
N ILE A 19 6.89 -12.00 2.12
CA ILE A 19 8.01 -11.63 1.23
C ILE A 19 7.50 -11.37 -0.18
N LEU A 20 7.78 -10.19 -0.72
CA LEU A 20 7.43 -9.76 -2.07
C LEU A 20 8.63 -9.78 -3.02
N ASP A 21 9.82 -9.48 -2.52
CA ASP A 21 11.06 -9.44 -3.30
C ASP A 21 12.27 -9.72 -2.40
N ILE A 22 13.37 -10.20 -2.99
CA ILE A 22 14.63 -10.47 -2.31
C ILE A 22 15.77 -9.88 -3.15
N GLN A 23 16.53 -8.97 -2.56
CA GLN A 23 17.67 -8.32 -3.20
C GLN A 23 18.88 -8.43 -2.27
N GLY A 24 19.83 -9.30 -2.64
CA GLY A 24 21.01 -9.57 -1.80
C GLY A 24 20.61 -10.09 -0.42
N ASN A 25 20.99 -9.37 0.63
CA ASN A 25 20.67 -9.67 2.03
C ASN A 25 19.39 -8.97 2.53
N ALA A 26 18.63 -8.31 1.67
CA ALA A 26 17.40 -7.62 2.06
C ALA A 26 16.16 -8.24 1.40
N ALA A 27 15.04 -8.22 2.12
CA ALA A 27 13.74 -8.65 1.60
C ALA A 27 12.74 -7.50 1.67
N LEU A 28 12.01 -7.25 0.57
CA LEU A 28 10.82 -6.43 0.62
C LEU A 28 9.69 -7.27 1.21
N ILE A 29 9.12 -6.80 2.31
CA ILE A 29 8.02 -7.48 2.98
C ILE A 29 6.82 -6.55 3.11
N ILE A 30 5.61 -7.10 3.06
CA ILE A 30 4.34 -6.41 3.32
C ILE A 30 3.55 -7.16 4.39
N THR A 31 2.82 -6.47 5.26
CA THR A 31 1.97 -7.18 6.23
C THR A 31 0.99 -8.11 5.52
N GLU A 32 0.86 -9.35 6.00
CA GLU A 32 0.02 -10.37 5.36
C GLU A 32 -1.45 -9.91 5.30
N ASN A 33 -1.92 -9.41 6.42
CA ASN A 33 -3.25 -8.82 6.58
C ASN A 33 -3.15 -7.30 6.76
N ILE A 34 -4.30 -6.63 6.68
CA ILE A 34 -4.43 -5.23 7.08
C ILE A 34 -4.25 -5.17 8.60
N ILE A 35 -3.41 -4.24 9.07
CA ILE A 35 -3.09 -4.14 10.50
C ILE A 35 -4.00 -3.17 11.26
N GLU A 36 -4.57 -2.19 10.57
CA GLU A 36 -5.50 -1.20 11.12
C GLU A 36 -6.21 -0.40 10.02
N GLN A 37 -7.21 0.40 10.39
CA GLN A 37 -7.90 1.34 9.50
C GLN A 37 -7.49 2.78 9.81
N GLN A 38 -7.07 3.52 8.78
CA GLN A 38 -6.66 4.92 8.92
C GLN A 38 -7.15 5.79 7.76
N SER A 39 -7.28 7.10 8.04
CA SER A 39 -7.40 8.09 6.97
C SER A 39 -6.03 8.29 6.33
N TYR A 40 -6.01 8.62 5.04
CA TYR A 40 -4.74 8.90 4.36
C TYR A 40 -4.10 10.20 4.89
N THR A 41 -4.92 11.19 5.21
CA THR A 41 -4.50 12.43 5.88
C THR A 41 -5.54 12.88 6.92
N ASN A 42 -5.14 13.78 7.81
CA ASN A 42 -5.97 14.35 8.88
C ASN A 42 -6.45 15.78 8.59
N ARG A 43 -6.13 16.32 7.41
CA ARG A 43 -6.56 17.66 6.95
C ARG A 43 -7.27 17.60 5.60
N SER A 44 -8.20 18.52 5.37
CA SER A 44 -8.84 18.67 4.06
C SER A 44 -7.88 19.29 3.04
N GLY A 45 -8.16 19.06 1.76
CA GLY A 45 -7.42 19.66 0.65
C GLY A 45 -6.54 18.65 -0.07
N ASP A 46 -5.67 19.20 -0.91
CA ASP A 46 -4.75 18.42 -1.72
C ASP A 46 -3.62 17.87 -0.84
N VAL A 47 -3.24 16.62 -1.09
CA VAL A 47 -2.18 15.93 -0.35
C VAL A 47 -1.42 14.98 -1.28
N THR A 48 -0.13 14.84 -1.03
CA THR A 48 0.77 13.87 -1.67
C THR A 48 1.20 12.82 -0.65
N TRP A 49 1.94 11.78 -1.07
CA TRP A 49 2.54 10.86 -0.07
C TRP A 49 3.52 11.57 0.86
N ALA A 50 4.34 12.49 0.32
CA ALA A 50 5.35 13.21 1.08
C ALA A 50 4.77 13.99 2.27
N ASP A 51 3.57 14.56 2.09
CA ASP A 51 2.92 15.46 3.04
C ASP A 51 1.76 14.84 3.83
N CYS A 52 1.46 13.54 3.62
CA CYS A 52 0.31 12.92 4.26
C CYS A 52 0.60 12.47 5.69
N TRP A 53 -0.42 12.59 6.54
CA TRP A 53 -0.34 12.12 7.92
C TRP A 53 -0.07 10.61 8.00
N LEU A 54 -0.57 9.79 7.07
CA LEU A 54 -0.34 8.35 7.12
C LEU A 54 1.14 7.98 6.97
N ARG A 55 1.90 8.71 6.14
CA ARG A 55 3.36 8.52 6.03
C ARG A 55 4.07 8.90 7.32
N GLU A 56 3.68 10.04 7.91
CA GLU A 56 4.20 10.52 9.20
C GLU A 56 3.93 9.50 10.31
N TYR A 57 2.71 8.98 10.41
CA TYR A 57 2.33 7.92 11.33
C TYR A 57 3.19 6.67 11.14
N LEU A 58 3.35 6.20 9.90
CA LEU A 58 4.11 4.99 9.61
C LEU A 58 5.60 5.10 9.98
N ASN A 59 6.22 6.26 9.74
CA ASN A 59 7.64 6.50 10.02
C ASN A 59 7.89 7.13 11.41
N GLY A 60 6.83 7.38 12.18
CA GLY A 60 6.89 7.90 13.54
C GLY A 60 6.27 6.90 14.50
N GLU A 61 5.03 7.14 14.91
CA GLU A 61 4.33 6.33 15.93
C GLU A 61 4.36 4.83 15.66
N PHE A 62 4.17 4.39 14.41
CA PHE A 62 4.20 2.97 14.07
C PHE A 62 5.62 2.40 14.10
N TYR A 63 6.59 3.06 13.48
CA TYR A 63 8.00 2.66 13.52
C TYR A 63 8.56 2.60 14.95
N ASN A 64 8.12 3.51 15.81
CA ASN A 64 8.56 3.55 17.21
C ASN A 64 7.99 2.41 18.08
N LYS A 65 7.07 1.59 17.56
CA LYS A 65 6.60 0.36 18.24
C LYS A 65 7.61 -0.79 18.15
N PHE A 66 8.51 -0.74 17.18
CA PHE A 66 9.58 -1.73 17.03
C PHE A 66 10.68 -1.46 18.04
N THR A 67 11.30 -2.51 18.56
CA THR A 67 12.48 -2.42 19.43
C THR A 67 13.69 -1.86 18.67
N GLU A 68 14.68 -1.32 19.37
CA GLU A 68 15.92 -0.81 18.74
C GLU A 68 16.61 -1.85 17.84
N ALA A 69 16.60 -3.12 18.26
CA ALA A 69 17.16 -4.24 17.49
C ALA A 69 16.33 -4.60 16.25
N GLU A 70 15.03 -4.36 16.25
CA GLU A 70 14.19 -4.52 15.07
C GLU A 70 14.35 -3.34 14.13
N GLN A 71 14.36 -2.12 14.67
CA GLN A 71 14.57 -0.88 13.92
C GLN A 71 15.89 -0.90 13.15
N SER A 72 16.98 -1.41 13.75
CA SER A 72 18.28 -1.52 13.07
C SER A 72 18.28 -2.43 11.85
N ARG A 73 17.26 -3.30 11.71
CA ARG A 73 17.05 -4.18 10.56
C ARG A 73 16.14 -3.58 9.50
N ILE A 74 15.48 -2.46 9.75
CA ILE A 74 14.60 -1.81 8.78
C ILE A 74 15.42 -0.80 7.98
N ASN A 75 15.52 -1.03 6.67
CA ASN A 75 16.32 -0.19 5.79
C ASN A 75 15.58 1.12 5.45
N LEU A 76 16.28 2.25 5.56
CA LEU A 76 15.81 3.52 5.01
C LEU A 76 15.96 3.50 3.48
N VAL A 77 14.85 3.58 2.75
CA VAL A 77 14.85 3.46 1.28
C VAL A 77 14.31 4.70 0.60
N LEU A 78 14.81 4.96 -0.62
CA LEU A 78 14.27 5.99 -1.50
C LEU A 78 12.98 5.47 -2.16
N THR A 79 11.86 6.11 -1.84
CA THR A 79 10.55 5.81 -2.41
C THR A 79 10.24 6.81 -3.53
N LYS A 80 10.13 6.32 -4.77
CA LYS A 80 9.80 7.15 -5.94
C LYS A 80 8.31 7.43 -6.04
N ASN A 81 7.91 8.71 -5.99
CA ASN A 81 6.50 9.11 -5.96
C ASN A 81 6.00 9.60 -7.33
N TYR A 82 5.79 8.64 -8.24
CA TYR A 82 5.29 8.94 -9.58
C TYR A 82 3.86 9.49 -9.59
N ASP A 83 3.60 10.33 -10.58
CA ASP A 83 2.27 10.81 -10.93
C ASP A 83 1.34 9.63 -11.28
N ASN A 84 0.03 9.82 -11.09
CA ASN A 84 -0.93 8.83 -11.53
C ASN A 84 -0.94 8.75 -13.06
N GLN A 85 -0.55 7.61 -13.62
CA GLN A 85 -0.40 7.43 -15.07
C GLN A 85 -1.70 7.63 -15.87
N TRP A 86 -2.88 7.49 -15.25
CA TRP A 86 -4.16 7.70 -15.94
C TRP A 86 -4.65 9.13 -15.83
N TYR A 87 -4.33 9.83 -14.74
CA TYR A 87 -4.93 11.14 -14.45
C TYR A 87 -3.95 12.30 -14.44
N GLY A 88 -2.64 12.03 -14.43
CA GLY A 88 -1.59 13.05 -14.33
C GLY A 88 -1.58 13.81 -13.01
N SER A 89 -2.32 13.35 -12.00
CA SER A 89 -2.29 13.92 -10.65
C SER A 89 -0.90 13.72 -10.04
N LYS A 90 -0.44 14.72 -9.29
CA LYS A 90 0.96 14.78 -8.85
C LYS A 90 1.24 13.81 -7.72
N GLY A 91 2.28 12.98 -7.90
CA GLY A 91 2.75 12.05 -6.87
C GLY A 91 3.41 12.74 -5.69
N GLY A 92 3.95 13.95 -5.92
CA GLY A 92 4.72 14.73 -4.95
C GLY A 92 6.21 14.42 -5.03
N GLU A 93 6.97 15.00 -4.10
CA GLU A 93 8.42 14.77 -4.00
C GLU A 93 8.73 13.32 -3.62
N ASP A 94 9.87 12.82 -4.08
CA ASP A 94 10.41 11.54 -3.62
C ASP A 94 10.74 11.59 -2.13
N THR A 95 10.58 10.47 -1.43
CA THR A 95 10.75 10.39 0.02
C THR A 95 11.80 9.37 0.41
N LYS A 96 12.37 9.51 1.61
CA LYS A 96 13.12 8.44 2.26
C LYS A 96 12.26 7.89 3.40
N ASP A 97 11.92 6.61 3.32
CA ASP A 97 10.99 5.96 4.23
C ASP A 97 11.58 4.66 4.75
N TYR A 98 11.42 4.41 6.06
CA TYR A 98 11.64 3.10 6.65
C TYR A 98 10.45 2.18 6.37
N ILE A 99 9.25 2.75 6.48
CA ILE A 99 7.98 2.05 6.31
C ILE A 99 7.11 2.85 5.36
N PHE A 100 6.57 2.19 4.34
CA PHE A 100 5.81 2.84 3.27
C PHE A 100 4.60 2.01 2.84
N LEU A 101 3.77 2.57 1.96
CA LEU A 101 2.75 1.81 1.23
C LEU A 101 3.23 1.58 -0.19
N LEU A 102 2.86 0.46 -0.81
CA LEU A 102 3.19 0.23 -2.21
C LEU A 102 2.50 1.25 -3.14
N SER A 103 3.13 1.54 -4.28
CA SER A 103 2.54 2.32 -5.37
C SER A 103 1.63 1.48 -6.27
N ILE A 104 0.89 2.16 -7.16
CA ILE A 104 0.20 1.51 -8.28
C ILE A 104 1.16 0.64 -9.09
N GLU A 105 2.32 1.18 -9.50
CA GLU A 105 3.28 0.44 -10.33
C GLU A 105 3.80 -0.82 -9.62
N GLU A 106 4.15 -0.72 -8.34
CA GLU A 106 4.64 -1.85 -7.55
C GLU A 106 3.58 -2.96 -7.43
N VAL A 107 2.32 -2.59 -7.22
CA VAL A 107 1.22 -3.56 -7.07
C VAL A 107 0.75 -4.14 -8.40
N VAL A 108 0.87 -3.37 -9.49
CA VAL A 108 0.36 -3.76 -10.82
C VAL A 108 1.42 -4.45 -11.67
N CYS A 109 2.67 -4.03 -11.59
CA CYS A 109 3.72 -4.47 -12.50
C CYS A 109 4.71 -5.45 -11.85
N LYS A 110 4.83 -5.47 -10.51
CA LYS A 110 5.90 -6.21 -9.82
C LYS A 110 5.37 -7.30 -8.89
N TYR A 111 4.83 -6.92 -7.74
CA TYR A 111 4.82 -7.82 -6.58
C TYR A 111 3.59 -8.72 -6.46
N PHE A 112 2.56 -8.50 -7.26
CA PHE A 112 1.36 -9.34 -7.29
C PHE A 112 1.14 -10.00 -8.65
N GLY A 113 2.20 -10.13 -9.43
CA GLY A 113 2.16 -10.56 -10.83
C GLY A 113 1.93 -9.40 -11.78
N ASP A 114 2.25 -9.64 -13.05
CA ASP A 114 2.27 -8.59 -14.07
C ASP A 114 0.89 -8.34 -14.68
N SER A 115 0.39 -7.12 -14.46
CA SER A 115 -0.81 -6.50 -15.03
C SER A 115 -0.46 -5.18 -15.78
N SER A 116 0.82 -4.93 -16.09
CA SER A 116 1.34 -3.71 -16.75
C SER A 116 0.56 -3.33 -18.00
N LYS A 117 0.24 -4.30 -18.86
CA LYS A 117 -0.51 -4.08 -20.10
C LYS A 117 -1.86 -3.39 -19.88
N ILE A 118 -2.52 -3.62 -18.75
CA ILE A 118 -3.82 -2.99 -18.43
C ILE A 118 -3.60 -1.54 -18.00
N LEU A 119 -2.49 -1.27 -17.30
CA LEU A 119 -2.10 0.07 -16.86
C LEU A 119 -1.67 0.95 -18.04
N GLU A 120 -0.91 0.39 -18.97
CA GLU A 120 -0.40 1.07 -20.16
C GLU A 120 -1.49 1.26 -21.23
N ASN A 121 -2.28 0.22 -21.52
CA ASN A 121 -3.26 0.24 -22.62
C ASN A 121 -4.65 0.70 -22.15
N ARG A 122 -4.70 1.87 -21.52
CA ARG A 122 -5.98 2.50 -21.16
C ARG A 122 -6.75 2.88 -22.42
N SER A 123 -7.96 2.34 -22.60
CA SER A 123 -8.87 2.82 -23.64
C SER A 123 -9.29 4.27 -23.36
N ALA A 124 -9.39 5.12 -24.40
CA ALA A 124 -9.87 6.50 -24.26
C ALA A 124 -11.27 6.60 -23.61
N LYS A 125 -12.08 5.55 -23.71
CA LYS A 125 -13.41 5.46 -23.08
C LYS A 125 -13.36 4.90 -21.65
N GLN A 126 -12.22 4.36 -21.22
CA GLN A 126 -12.06 3.75 -19.91
C GLN A 126 -11.78 4.82 -18.86
N LYS A 127 -12.76 5.01 -17.98
CA LYS A 127 -12.66 5.90 -16.83
C LYS A 127 -12.30 5.15 -15.54
N TYR A 128 -12.39 3.83 -15.50
CA TYR A 128 -12.16 3.03 -14.29
C TYR A 128 -11.45 1.73 -14.63
N TRP A 129 -10.63 1.24 -13.69
CA TRP A 129 -10.00 -0.08 -13.79
C TRP A 129 -11.03 -1.22 -13.71
N PHE A 130 -12.19 -0.99 -13.09
CA PHE A 130 -13.22 -2.00 -12.84
C PHE A 130 -13.78 -2.72 -14.08
N GLY A 131 -13.50 -2.23 -15.30
CA GLY A 131 -13.79 -2.95 -16.54
C GLY A 131 -12.87 -4.16 -16.81
N SER A 132 -11.82 -4.35 -16.01
CA SER A 132 -10.74 -5.31 -16.25
C SER A 132 -10.47 -6.14 -15.00
N LYS A 133 -11.34 -7.12 -14.70
CA LYS A 133 -10.97 -8.18 -13.75
C LYS A 133 -9.77 -8.91 -14.33
N ASP A 134 -8.62 -8.83 -13.65
CA ASP A 134 -7.41 -9.52 -14.10
C ASP A 134 -7.10 -10.74 -13.22
N LYS A 135 -6.22 -11.60 -13.72
CA LYS A 135 -5.83 -12.86 -13.06
C LYS A 135 -5.09 -12.67 -11.73
N ASN A 136 -4.58 -11.47 -11.46
CA ASN A 136 -3.78 -11.11 -10.29
C ASN A 136 -4.63 -10.48 -9.17
N ASN A 137 -5.89 -10.13 -9.42
CA ASN A 137 -6.80 -9.55 -8.41
C ASN A 137 -6.78 -10.34 -7.10
N ASN A 138 -6.95 -11.66 -7.16
CA ASN A 138 -6.97 -12.50 -5.96
C ASN A 138 -5.69 -12.40 -5.10
N LYS A 139 -4.54 -12.11 -5.70
CA LYS A 139 -3.26 -11.97 -4.99
C LYS A 139 -3.17 -10.67 -4.21
N ARG A 140 -3.90 -9.62 -4.63
CA ARG A 140 -3.89 -8.29 -4.00
C ARG A 140 -4.87 -8.14 -2.85
N ARG A 141 -5.75 -9.13 -2.66
CA ARG A 141 -6.76 -9.12 -1.60
C ARG A 141 -6.09 -9.17 -0.22
N ALA A 142 -6.75 -8.57 0.76
CA ALA A 142 -6.34 -8.60 2.15
C ALA A 142 -7.57 -8.59 3.05
N THR A 143 -7.36 -9.01 4.30
CA THR A 143 -8.42 -9.01 5.32
C THR A 143 -8.03 -8.18 6.52
N LEU A 144 -9.04 -7.73 7.27
CA LEU A 144 -8.95 -7.16 8.61
C LEU A 144 -10.02 -7.87 9.45
N ASP A 145 -9.63 -8.43 10.60
CA ASP A 145 -10.52 -9.21 11.48
C ASP A 145 -11.29 -10.33 10.76
N GLY A 146 -10.66 -10.97 9.76
CA GLY A 146 -11.29 -12.01 8.94
C GLY A 146 -12.23 -11.51 7.85
N TYR A 147 -12.48 -10.19 7.77
CA TYR A 147 -13.28 -9.58 6.70
C TYR A 147 -12.39 -9.06 5.58
N VAL A 148 -12.79 -9.30 4.35
CA VAL A 148 -12.14 -8.71 3.18
C VAL A 148 -12.31 -7.20 3.21
N TRP A 149 -11.21 -6.45 3.11
CA TRP A 149 -11.25 -5.00 3.18
C TRP A 149 -10.33 -4.34 2.15
N TRP A 150 -10.66 -3.10 1.79
CA TRP A 150 -9.89 -2.31 0.85
C TRP A 150 -8.72 -1.62 1.56
N TRP A 151 -7.60 -1.41 0.88
CA TRP A 151 -6.37 -0.87 1.49
C TRP A 151 -5.66 0.15 0.61
N TRP A 152 -4.97 1.09 1.25
CA TRP A 152 -4.36 2.26 0.60
C TRP A 152 -3.11 1.93 -0.21
N LEU A 153 -2.91 2.65 -1.31
CA LEU A 153 -1.63 2.81 -2.00
C LEU A 153 -1.11 4.22 -1.74
N ARG A 154 0.21 4.43 -1.81
CA ARG A 154 0.79 5.79 -1.71
C ARG A 154 0.58 6.65 -2.96
N SER A 155 0.23 6.04 -4.08
CA SER A 155 0.03 6.78 -5.33
C SER A 155 -1.24 7.64 -5.27
N PRO A 156 -1.24 8.83 -5.89
CA PRO A 156 -2.42 9.68 -5.94
C PRO A 156 -3.54 9.03 -6.77
N GLY A 157 -4.79 9.43 -6.50
CA GLY A 157 -5.97 9.06 -7.28
C GLY A 157 -6.14 9.96 -8.50
N ARG A 158 -7.38 10.24 -8.91
CA ARG A 158 -7.67 11.13 -10.05
C ARG A 158 -7.33 12.60 -9.82
N ASP A 159 -7.17 12.99 -8.56
CA ASP A 159 -6.76 14.30 -8.08
C ASP A 159 -6.09 14.13 -6.70
N ASN A 160 -5.42 15.17 -6.20
CA ASN A 160 -4.69 15.12 -4.93
C ASN A 160 -5.61 15.13 -3.68
N LYS A 161 -6.94 15.13 -3.85
CA LYS A 161 -7.91 14.88 -2.76
C LYS A 161 -8.22 13.39 -2.61
N ARG A 162 -7.61 12.55 -3.46
CA ARG A 162 -7.81 11.11 -3.51
C ARG A 162 -6.47 10.37 -3.56
N ALA A 163 -6.41 9.21 -2.92
CA ALA A 163 -5.30 8.28 -3.03
C ALA A 163 -5.80 6.97 -3.63
N ALA A 164 -4.97 6.35 -4.46
CA ALA A 164 -5.27 5.05 -5.04
C ALA A 164 -5.37 3.97 -3.94
N TYR A 165 -6.09 2.91 -4.24
CA TYR A 165 -6.32 1.84 -3.28
C TYR A 165 -6.52 0.51 -4.00
N ILE A 166 -6.46 -0.58 -3.26
CA ILE A 166 -6.90 -1.90 -3.71
C ILE A 166 -8.26 -2.19 -3.11
N HIS A 167 -9.24 -2.46 -3.96
CA HIS A 167 -10.59 -2.82 -3.56
C HIS A 167 -10.62 -4.23 -2.95
N GLY A 168 -11.67 -4.59 -2.20
CA GLY A 168 -11.74 -5.86 -1.49
C GLY A 168 -11.68 -7.11 -2.40
N ASP A 169 -12.08 -6.98 -3.65
CA ASP A 169 -11.94 -8.04 -4.66
C ASP A 169 -10.57 -8.05 -5.36
N GLY A 170 -9.65 -7.17 -4.94
CA GLY A 170 -8.28 -7.06 -5.46
C GLY A 170 -8.12 -6.18 -6.69
N ASN A 171 -9.20 -5.55 -7.18
CA ASN A 171 -9.11 -4.56 -8.25
C ASN A 171 -8.40 -3.29 -7.81
N ILE A 172 -7.76 -2.61 -8.75
CA ILE A 172 -7.08 -1.35 -8.48
C ILE A 172 -8.07 -0.19 -8.60
N GLY A 173 -8.32 0.50 -7.49
CA GLY A 173 -9.05 1.76 -7.46
C GLY A 173 -8.16 2.93 -7.92
N ILE A 174 -7.72 2.92 -9.17
CA ILE A 174 -6.76 3.90 -9.73
C ILE A 174 -7.25 5.35 -9.69
N GLN A 175 -8.57 5.57 -9.69
CA GLN A 175 -9.19 6.89 -9.48
C GLN A 175 -9.12 7.37 -8.03
N GLY A 176 -8.87 6.45 -7.10
CA GLY A 176 -8.73 6.69 -5.67
C GLY A 176 -10.01 6.93 -4.89
N ASN A 177 -9.87 6.84 -3.57
CA ASN A 177 -10.86 7.21 -2.55
C ASN A 177 -10.42 8.50 -1.84
N GLY A 178 -11.37 9.23 -1.25
CA GLY A 178 -11.09 10.50 -0.57
C GLY A 178 -10.07 10.35 0.56
N THR A 179 -9.06 11.21 0.60
CA THR A 179 -7.93 11.09 1.55
C THR A 179 -8.26 11.54 2.98
N PHE A 180 -9.28 12.39 3.14
CA PHE A 180 -9.70 12.96 4.41
C PHE A 180 -11.19 12.73 4.64
N ARG A 181 -11.55 12.24 5.84
CA ARG A 181 -12.94 11.97 6.26
C ARG A 181 -13.76 11.27 5.16
N TYR A 182 -13.18 10.21 4.60
CA TYR A 182 -13.88 9.39 3.63
C TYR A 182 -15.21 8.91 4.22
N ASN A 183 -16.31 9.18 3.51
CA ASN A 183 -17.64 8.79 3.96
C ASN A 183 -18.23 7.80 2.95
N SER A 184 -18.39 6.56 3.40
CA SER A 184 -19.05 5.50 2.66
C SER A 184 -20.02 4.75 3.57
N LYS A 185 -21.09 4.23 2.97
CA LYS A 185 -22.01 3.28 3.62
C LYS A 185 -21.39 1.89 3.81
N ASN A 186 -20.28 1.61 3.12
CA ASN A 186 -19.51 0.39 3.32
C ASN A 186 -18.65 0.56 4.58
N VAL A 187 -19.05 -0.11 5.66
CA VAL A 187 -18.38 -0.13 6.96
C VAL A 187 -17.91 -1.54 7.27
N LEU A 188 -16.77 -1.66 7.95
CA LEU A 188 -16.25 -2.94 8.40
C LEU A 188 -17.18 -3.47 9.51
N PRO A 189 -17.70 -4.71 9.43
CA PRO A 189 -18.66 -5.21 10.41
C PRO A 189 -18.14 -5.25 11.85
N SER A 190 -16.82 -5.47 12.05
CA SER A 190 -16.23 -5.57 13.39
C SER A 190 -16.10 -4.21 14.09
N SER A 191 -15.79 -3.14 13.35
CA SER A 191 -15.46 -1.82 13.91
C SER A 191 -16.51 -0.74 13.64
N GLY A 192 -17.38 -0.94 12.65
CA GLY A 192 -18.26 0.11 12.12
C GLY A 192 -17.50 1.22 11.37
N ASP A 193 -16.19 1.06 11.14
CA ASP A 193 -15.33 2.05 10.51
C ASP A 193 -15.29 1.83 8.98
N ASN A 194 -15.27 2.93 8.22
CA ASN A 194 -15.22 2.92 6.76
C ASN A 194 -13.85 3.36 6.20
N ARG A 195 -12.88 3.67 7.04
CA ARG A 195 -11.53 4.09 6.65
C ARG A 195 -10.78 2.96 5.93
N GLY A 196 -9.79 3.34 5.14
CA GLY A 196 -9.00 2.40 4.36
C GLY A 196 -8.05 1.61 5.23
N GLY A 197 -7.84 0.34 4.87
CA GLY A 197 -6.87 -0.52 5.52
C GLY A 197 -5.44 -0.05 5.27
N VAL A 198 -4.60 -0.20 6.28
CA VAL A 198 -3.16 0.02 6.21
C VAL A 198 -2.45 -1.32 6.03
N ARG A 199 -1.69 -1.47 4.94
CA ARG A 199 -0.76 -2.58 4.70
C ARG A 199 0.65 -2.02 4.49
N PRO A 200 1.40 -1.80 5.57
CA PRO A 200 2.76 -1.30 5.47
C PRO A 200 3.65 -2.30 4.74
N ALA A 201 4.63 -1.77 4.03
CA ALA A 201 5.75 -2.48 3.45
C ALA A 201 7.06 -1.87 3.94
N LEU A 202 8.10 -2.70 4.05
CA LEU A 202 9.44 -2.28 4.42
C LEU A 202 10.50 -3.19 3.81
N TRP A 203 11.73 -2.70 3.71
CA TRP A 203 12.89 -3.52 3.36
C TRP A 203 13.57 -3.99 4.63
N LEU A 204 13.55 -5.31 4.86
CA LEU A 204 14.12 -5.95 6.02
C LEU A 204 15.51 -6.49 5.71
N ASN A 205 16.52 -6.11 6.50
CA ASN A 205 17.82 -6.76 6.50
C ASN A 205 17.70 -8.16 7.12
N MET A 206 18.11 -9.16 6.35
CA MET A 206 18.02 -10.58 6.69
C MET A 206 19.27 -11.08 7.43
N GLU A 207 20.34 -10.28 7.48
CA GLU A 207 21.52 -10.56 8.31
C GLU A 207 21.26 -10.15 9.77
N LEU A 208 21.72 -10.99 10.69
CA LEU A 208 21.72 -10.77 12.14
C LEU A 208 23.10 -10.25 12.58
#